data_AF-A0A553V6X0-F1
#
_entry.id   AF-A0A553V6X0-F1
#
_cell.length_a   1.000
_cell.length_b   1.000
_cell.length_c   1.000
_cell.angle_alpha   90.00
_cell.angle_beta   90.00
_cell.angle_gamma   90.00
#
_symmetry.space_group_name_H-M   'P 1'
#
loop_
_entity.id
_entity.type
_entity.pdbx_description
1 polymer ?
#
loop_
_entity_poly.entity_id
_entity_poly.type
_entity_poly.pdbx_seq_one_letter_code
_entity_poly.pdbx_strand_id
1 'polypeptide(L)'
;MTAYRQRLDMTTNWSVVTTAGLASFALGDDNNSHVVFLFAMLMNYFFLHLEARRFRTFEISHHRTRIMERFFYPAMLGDKVDPNWHQLLLGELAKPRSPMNRWDSLGWRLRRNYLWIYVGILIAWIAKLDTVRSKQQIFTPISLIDAAHIGTFPGWGVWVLVGVFYAYLLRLAVTAGRAYPLEEG
;
A
#
# COMPACT_ATOMS: atom_id res chain seq x y z
N MET A 1 -6.61 17.04 -14.20
CA MET A 1 -6.28 16.37 -12.92
C MET A 1 -7.12 15.13 -12.64
N THR A 2 -8.41 15.11 -13.00
CA THR A 2 -9.35 14.00 -12.73
C THR A 2 -8.93 12.66 -13.32
N ALA A 3 -8.57 12.63 -14.61
CA ALA A 3 -8.15 11.39 -15.29
C ALA A 3 -6.89 10.75 -14.67
N TYR A 4 -5.99 11.57 -14.12
CA TYR A 4 -4.79 11.07 -13.46
C TYR A 4 -5.14 10.45 -12.09
N ARG A 5 -5.95 11.15 -11.28
CA ARG A 5 -6.43 10.62 -9.99
C ARG A 5 -7.15 9.28 -10.17
N GLN A 6 -8.04 9.19 -11.15
CA GLN A 6 -8.75 7.95 -11.46
C GLN A 6 -7.81 6.78 -11.81
N ARG A 7 -6.71 7.03 -12.55
CA ARG A 7 -5.71 6.00 -12.89
C ARG A 7 -4.86 5.55 -11.70
N LEU A 8 -4.67 6.45 -10.74
CA LEU A 8 -3.94 6.20 -9.49
C LEU A 8 -4.78 5.36 -8.53
N ASP A 9 -6.06 5.71 -8.37
CA ASP A 9 -6.98 5.03 -7.44
C ASP A 9 -7.43 3.66 -7.96
N MET A 10 -7.33 3.43 -9.28
CA MET A 10 -7.68 2.17 -9.93
C MET A 10 -6.96 0.96 -9.30
N THR A 11 -5.68 1.06 -8.94
CA THR A 11 -4.93 -0.07 -8.37
C THR A 11 -5.39 -0.42 -6.96
N THR A 12 -5.65 0.58 -6.11
CA THR A 12 -6.25 0.34 -4.78
C THR A 12 -7.65 -0.27 -4.93
N ASN A 13 -8.46 0.21 -5.87
CA ASN A 13 -9.80 -0.34 -6.10
C ASN A 13 -9.74 -1.81 -6.51
N TRP A 14 -8.86 -2.19 -7.45
CA TRP A 14 -8.65 -3.59 -7.81
C TRP A 14 -8.13 -4.42 -6.64
N SER A 15 -7.24 -3.87 -5.81
CA SER A 15 -6.76 -4.50 -4.59
C SER A 15 -7.92 -4.81 -3.63
N VAL A 16 -8.84 -3.87 -3.39
CA VAL A 16 -10.02 -4.08 -2.55
C VAL A 16 -10.95 -5.14 -3.15
N VAL A 17 -11.32 -5.00 -4.43
CA VAL A 17 -12.27 -5.90 -5.10
C VAL A 17 -11.74 -7.33 -5.13
N THR A 18 -10.47 -7.51 -5.51
CA THR A 18 -9.86 -8.84 -5.58
C THR A 18 -9.70 -9.46 -4.19
N THR A 19 -9.33 -8.67 -3.18
CA THR A 19 -9.26 -9.14 -1.79
C THR A 19 -10.63 -9.59 -1.28
N ALA A 20 -11.67 -8.79 -1.52
CA ALA A 20 -13.04 -9.15 -1.13
C ALA A 20 -13.50 -10.42 -1.83
N GLY A 21 -13.23 -10.57 -3.13
CA GLY A 21 -13.56 -11.78 -3.88
C GLY A 21 -12.85 -13.03 -3.34
N LEU A 22 -11.54 -12.93 -3.07
CA LEU A 22 -10.75 -14.03 -2.50
C LEU A 22 -11.21 -14.39 -1.08
N ALA A 23 -11.52 -13.39 -0.25
CA ALA A 23 -12.02 -13.60 1.10
C ALA A 23 -13.40 -14.30 1.08
N SER A 24 -14.32 -13.82 0.24
CA SER A 24 -15.65 -14.44 0.07
C SER A 24 -15.53 -15.89 -0.40
N PHE A 25 -14.64 -16.18 -1.36
CA PHE A 25 -14.38 -17.54 -1.80
C PHE A 25 -13.81 -18.41 -0.66
N ALA A 26 -12.75 -17.94 0.01
CA ALA A 26 -12.09 -18.71 1.06
C ALA A 26 -12.98 -18.99 2.28
N LEU A 27 -13.85 -18.04 2.65
CA LEU A 27 -14.79 -18.17 3.77
C LEU A 27 -16.09 -18.88 3.40
N GLY A 28 -16.45 -18.93 2.11
CA GLY A 28 -17.73 -19.49 1.65
C GLY A 28 -17.85 -21.01 1.78
N ASP A 29 -16.72 -21.72 1.85
CA ASP A 29 -16.68 -23.17 2.11
C ASP A 29 -15.52 -23.47 3.06
N ASP A 30 -15.77 -24.27 4.08
CA ASP A 30 -14.74 -24.71 5.02
C ASP A 30 -13.62 -25.51 4.35
N ASN A 31 -13.92 -26.25 3.29
CA ASN A 31 -12.93 -27.03 2.53
C ASN A 31 -11.96 -26.17 1.73
N ASN A 32 -12.27 -24.89 1.50
CA ASN A 32 -11.36 -23.99 0.82
C ASN A 32 -10.13 -23.70 1.67
N SER A 33 -8.96 -23.76 1.03
CA SER A 33 -7.67 -23.60 1.70
C SER A 33 -7.45 -22.16 2.19
N HIS A 34 -6.93 -22.02 3.42
CA HIS A 34 -6.53 -20.72 3.98
C HIS A 34 -5.38 -20.05 3.20
N VAL A 35 -4.65 -20.82 2.37
CA VAL A 35 -3.59 -20.34 1.46
C VAL A 35 -4.08 -19.23 0.54
N VAL A 36 -5.38 -19.18 0.24
CA VAL A 36 -6.00 -18.09 -0.54
C VAL A 36 -5.74 -16.71 0.10
N PHE A 37 -5.68 -16.60 1.42
CA PHE A 37 -5.36 -15.34 2.10
C PHE A 37 -3.88 -14.97 1.98
N LEU A 38 -2.97 -15.94 2.02
CA LEU A 38 -1.54 -15.70 1.77
C LEU A 38 -1.35 -15.19 0.33
N PHE A 39 -2.06 -15.78 -0.62
CA PHE A 39 -2.09 -15.29 -1.99
C PHE A 39 -2.64 -13.86 -2.07
N ALA A 40 -3.73 -13.54 -1.35
CA ALA A 40 -4.26 -12.18 -1.27
C ALA A 40 -3.22 -11.20 -0.71
N MET A 41 -2.47 -11.56 0.35
CA MET A 41 -1.40 -10.72 0.89
C MET A 41 -0.33 -10.41 -0.16
N LEU A 42 0.13 -11.42 -0.91
CA LEU A 42 1.13 -11.25 -1.97
C LEU A 42 0.61 -10.40 -3.14
N MET A 43 -0.64 -10.62 -3.54
CA MET A 43 -1.26 -9.86 -4.64
C MET A 43 -1.44 -8.38 -4.26
N ASN A 44 -1.80 -8.08 -3.02
CA ASN A 44 -1.85 -6.72 -2.52
C ASN A 44 -0.47 -6.06 -2.46
N TYR A 45 0.59 -6.83 -2.16
CA TYR A 45 1.94 -6.31 -2.20
C TYR A 45 2.35 -5.91 -3.62
N PHE A 46 1.94 -6.71 -4.62
CA PHE A 46 2.12 -6.37 -6.03
C PHE A 46 1.35 -5.12 -6.45
N PHE A 47 0.06 -5.01 -6.09
CA PHE A 47 -0.73 -3.80 -6.38
C PHE A 47 -0.13 -2.54 -5.75
N LEU A 48 0.34 -2.65 -4.51
CA LEU A 48 1.04 -1.57 -3.81
C LEU A 48 2.30 -1.12 -4.56
N HIS A 49 3.08 -2.05 -5.13
CA HIS A 49 4.25 -1.71 -5.95
C HIS A 49 3.88 -0.99 -7.25
N LEU A 50 2.83 -1.45 -7.94
CA LEU A 50 2.33 -0.80 -9.14
C LEU A 50 1.84 0.61 -8.84
N GLU A 51 1.11 0.77 -7.75
CA GLU A 51 0.60 2.06 -7.32
C GLU A 51 1.72 3.01 -6.91
N ALA A 52 2.70 2.56 -6.12
CA ALA A 52 3.85 3.36 -5.73
C ALA A 52 4.64 3.84 -6.94
N ARG A 53 4.84 2.99 -7.95
CA ARG A 53 5.47 3.38 -9.22
C ARG A 53 4.68 4.48 -9.93
N ARG A 54 3.35 4.33 -10.06
CA ARG A 54 2.49 5.34 -10.68
C ARG A 54 2.48 6.64 -9.88
N PHE A 55 2.42 6.54 -8.55
CA PHE A 55 2.44 7.68 -7.65
C PHE A 55 3.70 8.53 -7.81
N ARG A 56 4.87 7.93 -8.03
CA ARG A 56 6.09 8.70 -8.31
C ARG A 56 6.01 9.55 -9.57
N THR A 57 5.32 9.06 -10.61
CA THR A 57 5.07 9.85 -11.83
C THR A 57 4.08 10.98 -11.57
N PHE A 58 3.09 10.76 -10.70
CA PHE A 58 2.13 11.78 -10.29
C PHE A 58 2.82 12.95 -9.63
N GLU A 59 3.72 12.63 -8.71
CA GLU A 59 4.44 13.59 -7.91
C GLU A 59 5.25 14.57 -8.77
N ILE A 60 5.81 14.11 -9.90
CA ILE A 60 6.51 14.99 -10.84
C ILE A 60 5.56 16.03 -11.43
N SER A 61 4.38 15.60 -11.90
CA SER A 61 3.38 16.51 -12.46
C SER A 61 2.81 17.44 -11.40
N HIS A 62 2.50 16.90 -10.21
CA HIS A 62 1.98 17.65 -9.07
C HIS A 62 2.98 18.71 -8.59
N HIS A 63 4.26 18.37 -8.49
CA HIS A 63 5.33 19.31 -8.12
C HIS A 63 5.41 20.50 -9.09
N ARG A 64 5.33 20.25 -10.41
CA ARG A 64 5.31 21.33 -11.42
C ARG A 64 4.09 22.23 -11.28
N THR A 65 2.91 21.66 -11.03
CA THR A 65 1.72 22.47 -10.78
C THR A 65 1.86 23.30 -9.50
N ARG A 66 2.45 22.76 -8.43
CA ARG A 66 2.73 23.50 -7.19
C ARG A 66 3.68 24.68 -7.40
N ILE A 67 4.71 24.53 -8.25
CA ILE A 67 5.58 25.65 -8.63
C ILE A 67 4.76 26.73 -9.36
N MET A 68 3.88 26.35 -10.29
CA MET A 68 3.02 27.32 -10.98
C MET A 68 2.04 28.02 -10.02
N GLU A 69 1.42 27.27 -9.11
CA GLU A 69 0.53 27.79 -8.05
C GLU A 69 1.24 28.77 -7.11
N ARG A 70 2.46 28.46 -6.69
CA ARG A 70 3.22 29.26 -5.72
C ARG A 70 3.91 30.47 -6.32
N PHE A 71 4.34 30.40 -7.58
CA PHE A 71 5.17 31.45 -8.17
C PHE A 71 4.58 32.08 -9.44
N PHE A 72 4.07 31.29 -10.39
CA PHE A 72 3.58 31.83 -11.67
C PHE A 72 2.32 32.66 -11.50
N TYR A 73 1.27 32.14 -10.85
CA TYR A 73 0.03 32.91 -10.70
C TYR A 73 0.22 34.19 -9.88
N PRO A 74 0.91 34.16 -8.71
CA PRO A 74 1.16 35.39 -7.97
C PRO A 74 1.98 36.41 -8.78
N ALA A 75 3.00 35.98 -9.53
CA ALA A 75 3.76 36.88 -10.42
C ALA A 75 2.89 37.56 -11.47
N MET A 76 2.00 36.81 -12.11
CA MET A 76 1.11 37.32 -13.16
C MET A 76 0.00 38.22 -12.61
N LEU A 77 -0.37 38.05 -11.32
CA LEU A 77 -1.39 38.83 -10.64
C LEU A 77 -0.81 40.07 -9.93
N GLY A 78 0.49 40.31 -10.04
CA GLY A 78 1.16 41.52 -9.52
C GLY A 78 1.75 41.39 -8.11
N ASP A 79 1.84 40.17 -7.57
CA ASP A 79 2.51 39.92 -6.29
C ASP A 79 4.04 39.80 -6.47
N LYS A 80 4.80 40.09 -5.40
CA LYS A 80 6.25 39.95 -5.39
C LYS A 80 6.64 38.51 -5.11
N VAL A 81 7.21 37.84 -6.11
CA VAL A 81 7.78 36.50 -6.00
C VAL A 81 9.29 36.50 -6.26
N ASP A 82 9.97 35.41 -5.89
CA ASP A 82 11.39 35.21 -6.17
C ASP A 82 11.66 35.30 -7.70
N PRO A 83 12.48 36.26 -8.18
CA PRO A 83 12.78 36.42 -9.60
C PRO A 83 13.32 35.15 -10.29
N ASN A 84 13.95 34.25 -9.54
CA ASN A 84 14.59 33.04 -10.06
C ASN A 84 13.64 31.84 -10.19
N TRP A 85 12.33 31.98 -9.88
CA TRP A 85 11.37 30.88 -9.95
C TRP A 85 11.29 30.22 -11.35
N HIS A 86 11.53 30.99 -12.42
CA HIS A 86 11.58 30.48 -13.79
C HIS A 86 12.70 29.45 -13.99
N GLN A 87 13.86 29.66 -13.37
CA GLN A 87 14.99 28.72 -13.46
C GLN A 87 14.69 27.42 -12.72
N LEU A 88 13.99 27.49 -11.59
CA LEU A 88 13.50 26.31 -10.87
C LEU A 88 12.58 25.47 -11.78
N LEU A 89 11.61 26.12 -12.43
CA LEU A 89 10.70 25.45 -13.35
C LEU A 89 11.43 24.86 -14.57
N LEU A 90 12.37 25.60 -15.17
CA LEU A 90 13.18 25.11 -16.29
C LEU A 90 14.02 23.90 -15.88
N GLY A 91 14.60 23.91 -14.68
CA GLY A 91 15.33 22.76 -14.12
C GLY A 91 14.46 21.51 -14.01
N GLU A 92 13.25 21.66 -13.46
CA GLU A 92 12.27 20.56 -13.33
C GLU A 92 11.74 20.06 -14.68
N LEU A 93 11.62 20.93 -15.68
CA LEU A 93 11.24 20.55 -17.04
C LEU A 93 12.37 19.83 -17.77
N ALA A 94 13.61 20.30 -17.63
CA ALA A 94 14.78 19.73 -18.29
C ALA A 94 15.17 18.35 -17.73
N LYS A 95 15.08 18.16 -16.41
CA LYS A 95 15.41 16.88 -15.76
C LYS A 95 14.31 16.50 -14.76
N PRO A 96 13.21 15.86 -15.21
CA PRO A 96 12.15 15.41 -14.33
C PRO A 96 12.70 14.40 -13.31
N ARG A 97 12.73 14.78 -12.05
CA ARG A 97 13.10 13.90 -10.95
C ARG A 97 11.89 13.75 -10.05
N SER A 98 11.55 12.50 -9.73
CA SER A 98 10.55 12.29 -8.69
C SER A 98 11.18 12.72 -7.36
N PRO A 99 10.56 13.66 -6.62
CA PRO A 99 11.11 14.13 -5.35
C PRO A 99 11.12 13.02 -4.29
N MET A 100 10.45 11.90 -4.55
CA MET A 100 10.30 10.80 -3.61
C MET A 100 11.03 9.53 -4.07
N ASN A 101 11.73 8.89 -3.13
CA ASN A 101 12.37 7.59 -3.36
C ASN A 101 11.31 6.49 -3.54
N ARG A 102 11.71 5.36 -4.14
CA ARG A 102 10.84 4.19 -4.32
C ARG A 102 10.31 3.67 -2.99
N TRP A 103 11.17 3.53 -1.99
CA TRP A 103 10.80 3.01 -0.67
C TRP A 103 9.85 3.96 0.07
N ASP A 104 10.11 5.26 0.02
CA ASP A 104 9.25 6.27 0.65
C ASP A 104 7.85 6.27 0.01
N SER A 105 7.80 6.19 -1.33
CA SER A 105 6.51 6.10 -2.04
C SER A 105 5.69 4.86 -1.69
N LEU A 106 6.37 3.74 -1.46
CA LEU A 106 5.76 2.48 -1.09
C LEU A 106 5.19 2.56 0.33
N GLY A 107 5.98 2.99 1.30
CA GLY A 107 5.53 3.09 2.69
C GLY A 107 4.48 4.19 2.90
N TRP A 108 4.52 5.30 2.15
CA TRP A 108 3.47 6.32 2.18
C TRP A 108 2.12 5.76 1.73
N ARG A 109 2.10 5.07 0.58
CA ARG A 109 0.89 4.42 0.05
C ARG A 109 0.40 3.29 0.93
N LEU A 110 1.33 2.52 1.50
CA LEU A 110 1.02 1.48 2.46
C LEU A 110 0.29 2.06 3.66
N ARG A 111 0.87 3.09 4.29
CA ARG A 111 0.31 3.72 5.50
C ARG A 111 -1.08 4.32 5.26
N ARG A 112 -1.28 4.97 4.11
CA ARG A 112 -2.53 5.72 3.86
C ARG A 112 -3.67 4.85 3.33
N ASN A 113 -3.38 3.84 2.51
CA ASN A 113 -4.40 3.08 1.77
C ASN A 113 -4.37 1.59 2.13
N TYR A 114 -3.22 0.92 1.98
CA TYR A 114 -3.16 -0.54 2.01
C TYR A 114 -3.16 -1.14 3.42
N LEU A 115 -2.73 -0.42 4.46
CA LEU A 115 -2.72 -0.95 5.83
C LEU A 115 -4.11 -1.47 6.25
N TRP A 116 -5.17 -0.76 5.91
CA TRP A 116 -6.54 -1.19 6.21
C TRP A 116 -6.93 -2.47 5.47
N ILE A 117 -6.48 -2.62 4.22
CA ILE A 117 -6.69 -3.84 3.43
C ILE A 117 -5.95 -5.02 4.07
N TYR A 118 -4.68 -4.83 4.45
CA TYR A 118 -3.89 -5.87 5.12
C TYR A 118 -4.45 -6.25 6.50
N VAL A 119 -4.97 -5.29 7.26
CA VAL A 119 -5.65 -5.57 8.54
C VAL A 119 -6.91 -6.41 8.30
N GLY A 120 -7.72 -6.05 7.30
CA GLY A 120 -8.90 -6.84 6.92
C GLY A 120 -8.55 -8.27 6.49
N ILE A 121 -7.50 -8.44 5.69
CA ILE A 121 -7.00 -9.76 5.28
C ILE A 121 -6.52 -10.57 6.49
N LEU A 122 -5.80 -9.95 7.42
CA LEU A 122 -5.30 -10.64 8.61
C LEU A 122 -6.43 -11.16 9.48
N ILE A 123 -7.44 -10.32 9.71
CA ILE A 123 -8.63 -10.69 10.49
C ILE A 123 -9.37 -11.83 9.80
N ALA A 124 -9.60 -11.75 8.49
CA ALA A 124 -10.28 -12.78 7.72
C ALA A 124 -9.49 -14.11 7.70
N TRP A 125 -8.16 -14.05 7.62
CA TRP A 125 -7.30 -15.23 7.70
C TRP A 125 -7.38 -15.90 9.07
N ILE A 126 -7.31 -15.14 10.16
CA ILE A 126 -7.47 -15.66 11.53
C ILE A 126 -8.86 -16.28 11.70
N ALA A 127 -9.91 -15.62 11.21
CA ALA A 127 -11.27 -16.16 11.25
C ALA A 127 -11.38 -17.49 10.49
N LYS A 128 -10.73 -17.62 9.32
CA LYS A 128 -10.69 -18.87 8.56
C LYS A 128 -9.96 -20.00 9.30
N LEU A 129 -8.85 -19.69 9.97
CA LEU A 129 -8.15 -20.68 10.80
C LEU A 129 -9.02 -21.14 11.98
N ASP A 130 -9.83 -20.22 12.53
CA ASP A 130 -10.75 -20.53 13.62
C ASP A 130 -11.89 -21.47 13.18
N THR A 131 -12.44 -21.31 11.97
CA THR A 131 -13.47 -22.23 11.47
C THR A 131 -12.92 -23.64 11.25
N VAL A 132 -11.68 -23.76 10.76
CA VAL A 132 -10.99 -25.05 10.62
C VAL A 132 -10.73 -25.69 11.99
N ARG A 133 -10.28 -24.89 12.98
CA ARG A 133 -10.05 -25.34 14.35
C ARG A 133 -11.31 -25.83 15.05
N SER A 134 -12.45 -25.14 14.89
CA SER A 134 -13.70 -25.47 15.56
C SER A 134 -14.14 -26.93 15.33
N LYS A 135 -13.76 -27.51 14.18
CA LYS A 135 -14.00 -28.94 13.87
C LYS A 135 -13.18 -29.92 14.72
N GLN A 136 -12.11 -29.46 15.38
CA GLN A 136 -11.18 -30.29 16.15
C GLN A 136 -11.42 -30.25 17.68
N GLN A 137 -12.52 -29.64 18.13
CA GLN A 137 -13.18 -29.82 19.44
C GLN A 137 -12.40 -29.41 20.72
N ILE A 138 -11.11 -29.06 20.66
CA ILE A 138 -10.31 -28.67 21.85
C ILE A 138 -9.85 -27.21 21.73
N PHE A 139 -10.31 -26.36 22.66
CA PHE A 139 -9.86 -24.97 22.80
C PHE A 139 -8.45 -24.92 23.39
N THR A 140 -7.45 -24.90 22.53
CA THR A 140 -6.07 -24.56 22.90
C THR A 140 -5.51 -23.51 21.93
N PRO A 141 -4.66 -22.56 22.40
CA PRO A 141 -3.98 -21.62 21.50
C PRO A 141 -3.08 -22.34 20.48
N ILE A 142 -2.56 -23.51 20.85
CA ILE A 142 -1.73 -24.36 20.00
C ILE A 142 -2.50 -24.90 18.80
N SER A 143 -3.80 -25.21 18.95
CA SER A 143 -4.60 -25.72 17.83
C SER A 143 -4.83 -24.69 16.72
N LEU A 144 -4.78 -23.38 17.01
CA LEU A 144 -4.76 -22.33 15.98
C LEU A 144 -3.45 -22.31 15.18
N ILE A 145 -2.34 -22.62 15.85
CA ILE A 145 -1.02 -22.66 15.19
C ILE A 145 -0.98 -23.85 14.24
N ASP A 146 -1.45 -25.01 14.68
CA ASP A 146 -1.48 -26.23 13.87
C ASP A 146 -2.49 -26.17 12.71
N ALA A 147 -3.61 -25.45 12.90
CA ALA A 147 -4.59 -25.22 11.84
C ALA A 147 -4.01 -24.46 10.62
N ALA A 148 -2.91 -23.72 10.80
CA ALA A 148 -2.25 -22.99 9.73
C ALA A 148 -1.33 -23.85 8.84
N HIS A 149 -1.24 -25.17 9.06
CA HIS A 149 -0.39 -26.04 8.22
C HIS A 149 -0.81 -25.98 6.74
N ILE A 150 0.16 -26.21 5.85
CA ILE A 150 -0.05 -26.24 4.40
C ILE A 150 0.59 -27.52 3.87
N GLY A 151 -0.22 -28.56 3.64
CA GLY A 151 0.30 -29.88 3.27
C GLY A 151 1.28 -30.40 4.34
N THR A 152 2.54 -30.62 3.96
CA THR A 152 3.61 -31.03 4.88
C THR A 152 4.28 -29.87 5.62
N PHE A 153 3.98 -28.62 5.24
CA PHE A 153 4.59 -27.45 5.85
C PHE A 153 3.92 -27.13 7.20
N PRO A 154 4.70 -27.01 8.29
CA PRO A 154 4.14 -26.88 9.63
C PRO A 154 3.48 -25.51 9.84
N GLY A 155 2.38 -25.49 10.58
CA GLY A 155 1.58 -24.28 10.79
C GLY A 155 2.31 -23.16 11.55
N TRP A 156 3.19 -23.50 12.49
CA TRP A 156 4.07 -22.51 13.14
C TRP A 156 4.97 -21.77 12.13
N GLY A 157 5.43 -22.47 11.08
CA GLY A 157 6.23 -21.87 10.03
C GLY A 157 5.45 -20.84 9.23
N VAL A 158 4.15 -21.08 9.02
CA VAL A 158 3.24 -20.15 8.34
C VAL A 158 3.02 -18.90 9.19
N TRP A 159 2.80 -19.07 10.50
CA TRP A 159 2.69 -17.95 11.45
C TRP A 159 3.94 -17.08 11.48
N VAL A 160 5.13 -17.69 11.48
CA VAL A 160 6.40 -16.94 11.41
C VAL A 160 6.51 -16.18 10.10
N LEU A 161 6.18 -16.80 8.96
CA LEU A 161 6.22 -16.15 7.66
C LEU A 161 5.28 -14.94 7.60
N VAL A 162 4.03 -15.10 8.02
CA VAL A 162 3.04 -14.01 8.08
C VAL A 162 3.51 -12.93 9.06
N GLY A 163 3.98 -13.30 10.25
CA GLY A 163 4.49 -12.37 11.25
C GLY A 163 5.66 -11.53 10.74
N VAL A 164 6.66 -12.15 10.11
CA VAL A 164 7.81 -11.47 9.50
C VAL A 164 7.34 -10.53 8.39
N PHE A 165 6.40 -10.96 7.55
CA PHE A 165 5.87 -10.14 6.47
C PHE A 165 5.13 -8.90 7.01
N TYR A 166 4.26 -9.04 8.01
CA TYR A 166 3.56 -7.91 8.62
C TYR A 166 4.52 -7.00 9.39
N ALA A 167 5.54 -7.54 10.07
CA ALA A 167 6.57 -6.73 10.71
C ALA A 167 7.37 -5.91 9.68
N TYR A 168 7.68 -6.50 8.53
CA TYR A 168 8.29 -5.78 7.40
C TYR A 168 7.38 -4.66 6.86
N LEU A 169 6.09 -4.93 6.67
CA LEU A 169 5.11 -3.91 6.24
C LEU A 169 5.01 -2.77 7.26
N LEU A 170 4.94 -3.09 8.55
CA LEU A 170 4.90 -2.09 9.62
C LEU A 170 6.19 -1.26 9.65
N ARG A 171 7.35 -1.90 9.51
CA ARG A 171 8.64 -1.19 9.40
C ARG A 171 8.61 -0.21 8.22
N LEU A 172 8.25 -0.67 7.03
CA LEU A 172 8.10 0.20 5.85
C LEU A 172 7.11 1.34 6.09
N ALA A 173 5.98 1.02 6.71
CA ALA A 173 4.93 1.98 7.01
C ALA A 173 5.44 3.04 7.99
N VAL A 174 6.26 2.71 8.99
CA VAL A 174 6.81 3.69 9.96
C VAL A 174 7.98 4.47 9.38
N THR A 175 8.90 3.82 8.66
CA THR A 175 10.09 4.48 8.08
C THR A 175 9.78 5.40 6.90
N ALA A 176 8.58 5.32 6.32
CA ALA A 176 8.10 6.30 5.35
C ALA A 176 7.90 7.66 6.05
N GLY A 177 9.00 8.39 6.16
CA GLY A 177 9.13 9.71 6.74
C GLY A 177 8.87 10.81 5.71
N ARG A 178 8.21 11.87 6.20
CA ARG A 178 7.73 13.04 5.47
C ARG A 178 8.91 13.88 4.99
N ALA A 179 9.09 14.01 3.69
CA ALA A 179 9.81 15.13 3.12
C ALA A 179 9.13 15.49 1.81
N TYR A 180 8.10 16.33 1.90
CA TYR A 180 7.70 17.14 0.76
C TYR A 180 8.56 18.41 0.83
N PRO A 181 9.57 18.59 -0.04
CA PRO A 181 10.48 19.73 0.04
C PRO A 181 9.78 21.10 -0.12
N LEU A 182 8.50 21.11 -0.50
CA LEU A 182 7.72 22.32 -0.77
C LEU A 182 6.72 22.69 0.34
N GLU A 183 6.54 21.86 1.38
CA GLU A 183 5.65 22.15 2.51
C GLU A 183 6.37 22.85 3.68
N GLU A 184 7.70 22.78 3.69
CA GLU A 184 8.54 23.57 4.60
C GLU A 184 8.74 24.95 3.95
N GLY A 185 7.72 25.79 4.13
CA GLY A 185 7.76 27.22 3.83
C GLY A 185 8.37 27.99 4.99
#